data_AF-A0A2X4UCF2-F1
#
_entry.id   AF-A0A2X4UCF2-F1
#
_cell.length_a   1.000
_cell.length_b   1.000
_cell.length_c   1.000
_cell.angle_alpha   90.00
_cell.angle_beta   90.00
_cell.angle_gamma   90.00
#
_symmetry.space_group_name_H-M   'P 1'
#
loop_
_entity.id
_entity.type
_entity.pdbx_description
1 polymer ?
#
loop_
_entity_poly.entity_id
_entity_poly.type
_entity_poly.pdbx_seq_one_letter_code
_entity_poly.pdbx_strand_id
1 'polypeptide(L)'
;MLFNGYPTGVEVCDAMVHGGPYPATSDVRGTSVGTLAIERFLRPVCLQNYPAALLPPPLQDSNPLGLLRLVNGIYTRDPITLSAND
;
A
#
# COMPACT_ATOMS: atom_id res chain seq x y z
N MET A 1 -3.48 -21.07 -4.98
CA MET A 1 -3.80 -22.36 -5.62
C MET A 1 -5.00 -22.96 -4.91
N LEU A 2 -5.87 -23.66 -5.64
CA LEU A 2 -7.06 -24.29 -5.09
C LEU A 2 -6.82 -25.78 -4.84
N PHE A 3 -7.35 -26.29 -3.74
CA PHE A 3 -7.33 -27.72 -3.41
C PHE A 3 -8.76 -28.22 -3.24
N ASN A 4 -9.09 -29.39 -3.81
CA ASN A 4 -10.38 -30.08 -3.69
C ASN A 4 -11.62 -29.20 -3.95
N GLY A 5 -11.58 -28.40 -5.02
CA GLY A 5 -12.69 -27.54 -5.42
C GLY A 5 -12.63 -27.14 -6.90
N TYR A 6 -13.58 -26.34 -7.33
CA TYR A 6 -13.63 -25.79 -8.70
C TYR A 6 -13.14 -24.34 -8.74
N PRO A 7 -12.36 -23.94 -9.77
CA PRO A 7 -11.71 -22.63 -9.83
C PRO A 7 -12.64 -21.50 -10.31
N THR A 8 -13.93 -21.75 -10.46
CA THR A 8 -14.89 -20.79 -11.02
C THR A 8 -15.27 -19.67 -10.06
N GLY A 9 -15.26 -19.95 -8.75
CA GLY A 9 -15.49 -18.94 -7.73
C GLY A 9 -14.29 -18.03 -7.57
N VAL A 10 -14.52 -16.71 -7.63
CA VAL A 10 -13.52 -15.68 -7.36
C VAL A 10 -14.03 -14.82 -6.20
N GLU A 11 -13.53 -15.08 -5.00
CA GLU A 11 -13.83 -14.28 -3.83
C GLU A 11 -13.22 -12.88 -3.91
N VAL A 12 -13.97 -11.85 -3.51
CA VAL A 12 -13.49 -10.48 -3.42
C VAL A 12 -13.02 -10.22 -1.99
N CYS A 13 -11.76 -10.54 -1.70
CA CYS A 13 -11.15 -10.39 -0.38
C CYS A 13 -9.70 -9.89 -0.46
N ASP A 14 -9.08 -9.60 0.69
CA ASP A 14 -7.71 -9.08 0.77
C ASP A 14 -6.66 -10.07 0.23
N ALA A 15 -6.89 -11.37 0.41
CA ALA A 15 -5.94 -12.42 0.04
C ALA A 15 -6.02 -12.85 -1.44
N MET A 16 -6.97 -12.30 -2.22
CA MET A 16 -7.20 -12.74 -3.60
C MET A 16 -6.06 -12.38 -4.55
N VAL A 17 -5.67 -13.35 -5.38
CA VAL A 17 -4.75 -13.17 -6.51
C VAL A 17 -5.44 -13.66 -7.79
N HIS A 18 -6.08 -12.74 -8.51
CA HIS A 18 -6.69 -12.99 -9.81
C HIS A 18 -5.79 -12.47 -10.93
N GLY A 19 -5.04 -13.40 -11.52
CA GLY A 19 -3.99 -13.16 -12.51
C GLY A 19 -3.15 -14.42 -12.70
N GLY A 20 -1.87 -14.26 -13.05
CA GLY A 20 -0.92 -15.36 -13.25
C GLY A 20 0.05 -15.04 -14.39
N PRO A 21 1.03 -15.91 -14.72
CA PRO A 21 1.92 -15.69 -15.86
C PRO A 21 1.17 -15.47 -17.18
N TYR A 22 1.79 -14.77 -18.13
CA TYR A 22 1.25 -14.61 -19.48
C TYR A 22 0.86 -15.98 -20.08
N PRO A 23 -0.33 -16.16 -20.70
CA PRO A 23 -1.27 -15.11 -21.14
C PRO A 23 -2.38 -14.74 -20.14
N ALA A 24 -2.36 -15.27 -18.90
CA ALA A 24 -3.43 -14.98 -17.93
C ALA A 24 -3.52 -13.48 -17.55
N THR A 25 -2.40 -12.76 -17.60
CA THR A 25 -2.33 -11.30 -17.44
C THR A 25 -1.17 -10.75 -18.26
N SER A 26 -1.15 -9.43 -18.46
CA SER A 26 -0.01 -8.70 -19.05
C SER A 26 0.99 -8.18 -18.01
N ASP A 27 0.63 -8.10 -16.72
CA ASP A 27 1.52 -7.75 -15.62
C ASP A 27 1.36 -8.71 -14.43
N VAL A 28 2.38 -9.55 -14.22
CA VAL A 28 2.35 -10.66 -13.23
C VAL A 28 2.56 -10.20 -11.79
N ARG A 29 2.92 -8.93 -11.58
CA ARG A 29 3.33 -8.41 -10.26
C ARG A 29 2.15 -8.06 -9.35
N GLY A 30 0.92 -8.01 -9.88
CA GLY A 30 -0.27 -7.62 -9.14
C GLY A 30 -1.47 -8.55 -9.35
N THR A 31 -2.62 -8.11 -8.85
CA THR A 31 -3.91 -8.80 -8.98
C THR A 31 -4.97 -7.86 -9.57
N SER A 32 -5.93 -8.41 -10.33
CA SER A 32 -7.05 -7.63 -10.87
C SER A 32 -8.31 -7.63 -9.98
N VAL A 33 -8.37 -8.52 -8.99
CA VAL A 33 -9.46 -8.64 -7.99
C VAL A 33 -8.85 -8.69 -6.58
N GLY A 34 -9.58 -8.18 -5.58
CA GLY A 34 -9.11 -8.05 -4.20
C GLY A 34 -8.55 -6.66 -3.90
N THR A 35 -8.30 -6.35 -2.63
CA THR A 35 -7.94 -4.99 -2.22
C THR A 35 -6.58 -4.53 -2.75
N LEU A 36 -5.63 -5.45 -2.93
CA LEU A 36 -4.33 -5.18 -3.57
C LEU A 36 -4.45 -4.72 -5.03
N ALA A 37 -5.60 -4.89 -5.69
CA ALA A 37 -5.80 -4.41 -7.06
C ALA A 37 -5.67 -2.88 -7.18
N ILE A 38 -5.82 -2.13 -6.08
CA ILE A 38 -5.64 -0.68 -6.05
C ILE A 38 -4.22 -0.26 -6.47
N GLU A 39 -3.21 -1.07 -6.17
CA GLU A 39 -1.80 -0.75 -6.44
C GLU A 39 -1.49 -0.56 -7.93
N ARG A 40 -2.31 -1.15 -8.82
CA ARG A 40 -2.20 -1.01 -10.28
C ARG A 40 -2.38 0.43 -10.76
N PHE A 41 -2.98 1.29 -9.94
CA PHE A 41 -3.31 2.68 -10.27
C PHE A 41 -2.53 3.70 -9.43
N LEU A 42 -1.57 3.24 -8.63
CA LEU A 42 -0.76 4.07 -7.75
C LEU A 42 0.69 4.15 -8.25
N ARG A 43 1.40 5.20 -7.82
CA ARG A 43 2.85 5.30 -7.94
C ARG A 43 3.45 5.96 -6.69
N PRO A 44 4.59 5.50 -6.17
CA PRO A 44 5.26 6.16 -5.06
C PRO A 44 5.87 7.51 -5.47
N VAL A 45 5.91 8.46 -4.54
CA VAL A 45 6.58 9.77 -4.69
C VAL A 45 7.35 10.06 -3.41
N CYS A 46 8.60 10.50 -3.55
CA CYS A 46 9.44 10.92 -2.43
C CYS A 46 9.47 12.46 -2.34
N LEU A 47 9.26 13.00 -1.13
CA LEU A 47 9.36 14.44 -0.85
C LEU A 47 10.51 14.65 0.14
N GLN A 48 11.56 15.35 -0.29
CA GLN A 48 12.76 15.60 0.51
C GLN A 48 12.88 17.10 0.81
N ASN A 49 13.20 17.42 2.07
CA ASN A 49 13.31 18.79 2.56
C ASN A 49 12.10 19.68 2.18
N TYR A 50 10.91 19.08 2.24
CA TYR A 50 9.68 19.73 1.81
C TYR A 50 9.10 20.54 2.98
N PRO A 51 8.67 21.80 2.78
CA PRO A 51 8.12 22.60 3.87
C PRO A 51 6.91 21.93 4.52
N ALA A 52 6.88 21.84 5.86
CA ALA A 52 5.84 21.14 6.60
C ALA A 52 4.42 21.64 6.27
N ALA A 53 4.25 22.95 6.08
CA ALA A 53 2.98 23.57 5.72
C ALA A 53 2.42 23.14 4.35
N LEU A 54 3.26 22.61 3.47
CA LEU A 54 2.88 22.16 2.13
C LEU A 54 2.78 20.63 2.02
N LEU A 55 3.20 19.87 3.04
CA LEU A 55 3.09 18.42 3.03
C LEU A 55 1.62 17.99 2.93
N PRO A 56 1.30 17.00 2.09
CA PRO A 56 -0.04 16.44 2.05
C PRO A 56 -0.36 15.76 3.38
N PRO A 57 -1.63 15.73 3.82
CA PRO A 57 -2.01 15.20 5.14
C PRO A 57 -1.46 13.80 5.49
N PRO A 58 -1.34 12.82 4.56
CA PRO A 58 -0.75 11.52 4.84
C PRO A 58 0.72 11.55 5.29
N LEU A 59 1.47 12.61 4.95
CA LEU A 59 2.90 12.74 5.21
C LEU A 59 3.23 13.74 6.32
N GLN A 60 2.23 14.39 6.93
CA GLN A 60 2.46 15.34 8.02
C GLN A 60 2.86 14.63 9.31
N ASP A 61 3.81 15.19 10.06
CA ASP A 61 4.38 14.57 11.26
C ASP A 61 3.32 14.21 12.31
N SER A 62 2.33 15.08 12.50
CA SER A 62 1.21 14.91 13.44
C SER A 62 0.29 13.72 13.14
N ASN A 63 0.39 13.11 11.95
CA ASN A 63 -0.48 12.04 11.47
C ASN A 63 -1.99 12.37 11.61
N PRO A 64 -2.48 13.46 11.00
CA PRO A 64 -3.88 13.89 11.19
C PRO A 64 -4.90 12.84 10.71
N LEU A 65 -4.47 11.91 9.87
CA LEU A 65 -5.31 10.82 9.34
C LEU A 65 -5.21 9.51 10.14
N GLY A 66 -4.35 9.44 11.17
CA GLY A 66 -4.14 8.23 11.98
C GLY A 66 -3.68 7.01 11.16
N LEU A 67 -2.97 7.24 10.04
CA LEU A 67 -2.53 6.18 9.14
C LEU A 67 -1.42 5.35 9.77
N LEU A 68 -1.38 4.07 9.42
CA LEU A 68 -0.22 3.22 9.71
C LEU A 68 0.91 3.61 8.77
N ARG A 69 2.03 4.09 9.33
CA ARG A 69 3.21 4.55 8.59
C ARG A 69 4.42 3.75 9.00
N LEU A 70 5.36 3.57 8.08
CA LEU A 70 6.65 2.95 8.37
C LEU A 70 7.68 4.06 8.61
N VAL A 71 8.10 4.24 9.85
CA VAL A 71 9.08 5.27 10.26
C VAL A 71 10.34 4.55 10.76
N ASN A 72 11.48 4.77 10.10
CA ASN A 72 12.76 4.13 10.44
C ASN A 72 12.66 2.59 10.58
N GLY A 73 11.87 1.95 9.73
CA GLY A 73 11.66 0.49 9.73
C GLY A 73 10.64 -0.02 10.75
N ILE A 74 10.00 0.85 11.53
CA ILE A 74 8.99 0.48 12.53
C ILE A 74 7.62 0.99 12.09
N TYR A 75 6.61 0.11 12.09
CA TYR A 75 5.24 0.50 11.84
C TYR A 75 4.65 1.21 13.06
N THR A 76 4.14 2.42 12.87
CA THR A 76 3.49 3.21 13.94
C THR A 76 2.34 4.05 13.39
N ARG A 77 1.42 4.43 14.28
CA ARG A 77 0.40 5.46 14.03
C ARG A 77 0.68 6.74 14.81
N ASP A 78 1.72 6.75 15.64
CA ASP A 78 2.03 7.89 16.49
C ASP A 78 2.54 9.08 15.66
N PRO A 79 2.37 10.31 16.17
CA PRO A 79 3.05 11.48 15.64
C PRO A 79 4.57 11.30 15.64
N ILE A 80 5.23 11.82 14.60
CA ILE A 80 6.69 11.96 14.60
C ILE A 80 7.00 13.16 15.49
N THR A 81 7.74 12.93 16.58
CA THR A 81 8.31 14.00 17.38
C THR A 81 9.69 14.30 16.82
N LEU A 82 9.97 15.56 16.49
CA LEU A 82 11.31 16.01 16.17
C LEU A 82 12.21 15.69 17.38
N SER A 83 13.11 14.73 17.22
CA SER A 83 14.24 14.60 18.14
C SER A 83 15.11 15.83 17.93
N ALA A 84 15.58 16.46 19.01
CA ALA A 84 16.30 17.73 19.02
C ALA A 84 17.69 17.72 18.32
N ASN A 85 17.97 16.77 17.43
CA ASN A 85 19.26 16.55 16.80
C ASN A 85 19.22 16.50 15.25
N ASP A 86 18.12 16.94 14.63
CA ASP A 86 18.04 17.15 13.18
C ASP A 86 18.11 18.65 12.84
#